data_AF-A0A7J5EXT7-F1
#
_entry.id   AF-A0A7J5EXT7-F1
#
_cell.length_a   1.000
_cell.length_b   1.000
_cell.length_c   1.000
_cell.angle_alpha   90.00
_cell.angle_beta   90.00
_cell.angle_gamma   90.00
#
_symmetry.space_group_name_H-M   'P 1'
#
loop_
_entity.id
_entity.type
_entity.pdbx_description
1 polymer ?
#
loop_
_entity_poly.entity_id
_entity_poly.type
_entity_poly.pdbx_seq_one_letter_code
_entity_poly.pdbx_strand_id
1 'polypeptide(L)'
;MSEPSPAVAESAADPVDDELAAVGAVLVDDRVLRRIIKRHRDIPGLGLQVPHATSYSLPRAALGALVEPGELPGALDRLPERVAVLTGDRDELVAGED
;
A
#
# COMPACT_ATOMS: atom_id res chain seq x y z
N MET A 1 32.53 13.79 19.26
CA MET A 1 31.54 14.67 18.63
C MET A 1 30.56 13.74 17.95
N SER A 2 29.37 13.57 18.53
CA SER A 2 28.35 12.67 18.00
C SER A 2 27.72 13.34 16.79
N GLU A 3 27.77 12.68 15.64
CA GLU A 3 26.96 13.07 14.49
C GLU A 3 25.48 12.85 14.86
N PRO A 4 24.59 13.84 14.67
CA PRO A 4 23.18 13.60 14.83
C PRO A 4 22.69 12.68 13.71
N SER A 5 22.09 11.56 14.12
CA SER A 5 21.26 10.68 13.30
C SER A 5 20.25 11.52 12.53
N PRO A 6 20.06 11.32 11.20
CA PRO A 6 19.02 12.03 10.49
C PRO A 6 17.69 11.54 11.06
N ALA A 7 17.06 12.44 11.83
CA ALA A 7 15.65 12.37 12.13
C ALA A 7 14.93 12.03 10.82
N VAL A 8 14.11 10.99 10.89
CA VAL A 8 13.16 10.55 9.86
C VAL A 8 12.56 11.81 9.25
N ALA A 9 13.04 12.17 8.07
CA ALA A 9 12.44 13.22 7.30
C ALA A 9 11.00 12.76 7.10
N GLU A 10 10.04 13.57 7.58
CA GLU A 10 8.69 13.55 7.03
C GLU A 10 8.88 13.70 5.53
N SER A 11 8.88 12.58 4.82
CA SER A 11 9.07 12.57 3.38
C SER A 11 7.89 13.36 2.84
N ALA A 12 8.20 14.47 2.15
CA ALA A 12 7.26 15.03 1.20
C ALA A 12 6.66 13.86 0.42
N ALA A 13 5.33 13.82 0.32
CA ALA A 13 4.61 12.75 -0.34
C ALA A 13 5.33 12.41 -1.66
N ASP A 14 5.70 11.14 -1.82
CA ASP A 14 6.37 10.67 -3.02
C ASP A 14 5.45 10.98 -4.21
N PRO A 15 5.94 11.59 -5.30
CA PRO A 15 5.12 11.91 -6.47
C PRO A 15 4.36 10.70 -7.00
N VAL A 16 4.93 9.49 -6.94
CA VAL A 16 4.24 8.26 -7.34
C VAL A 16 3.06 7.97 -6.42
N ASP A 17 3.23 8.16 -5.11
CA ASP A 17 2.16 7.92 -4.14
C ASP A 17 1.03 8.94 -4.25
N ASP A 18 1.36 10.21 -4.52
CA ASP A 18 0.35 11.25 -4.78
C ASP A 18 -0.41 11.00 -6.10
N GLU A 19 0.28 10.58 -7.16
CA GLU A 19 -0.34 10.21 -8.44
C GLU A 19 -1.26 8.99 -8.31
N LEU A 20 -0.79 7.94 -7.62
CA LEU A 20 -1.60 6.76 -7.33
C LEU A 20 -2.81 7.13 -6.46
N ALA A 21 -2.63 7.93 -5.42
CA ALA A 21 -3.73 8.37 -4.57
C ALA A 21 -4.77 9.17 -5.34
N ALA A 22 -4.35 10.02 -6.29
CA ALA A 22 -5.24 10.81 -7.14
C ALA A 22 -6.14 9.92 -8.02
N VAL A 23 -5.69 8.73 -8.40
CA VAL A 23 -6.49 7.73 -9.15
C VAL A 23 -7.13 6.67 -8.25
N GLY A 24 -7.03 6.82 -6.92
CA GLY A 24 -7.63 5.91 -5.95
C GLY A 24 -6.88 4.59 -5.76
N ALA A 25 -5.57 4.59 -6.02
CA ALA A 25 -4.68 3.47 -5.85
C ALA A 25 -3.65 3.72 -4.74
N VAL A 26 -3.12 2.65 -4.16
CA VAL A 26 -1.96 2.68 -3.26
C VAL A 26 -1.02 1.52 -3.59
N LEU A 27 0.28 1.76 -3.51
CA LEU A 27 1.31 0.72 -3.65
C LEU A 27 1.73 0.23 -2.25
N VAL A 28 1.79 -1.09 -2.08
CA VAL A 28 2.23 -1.75 -0.84
C VAL A 28 3.13 -2.94 -1.14
N ASP A 29 3.87 -3.42 -0.15
CA ASP A 29 4.61 -4.67 -0.27
C ASP A 29 3.68 -5.87 -0.54
N ASP A 30 4.14 -6.85 -1.33
CA ASP A 30 3.41 -8.09 -1.62
C ASP A 30 2.92 -8.81 -0.34
N ARG A 31 3.70 -8.79 0.74
CA ARG A 31 3.30 -9.36 2.05
C ARG A 31 2.08 -8.65 2.65
N VAL A 32 2.00 -7.33 2.52
CA VAL A 32 0.91 -6.50 3.04
C VAL A 32 -0.35 -6.75 2.23
N LEU A 33 -0.24 -6.75 0.89
CA LEU A 33 -1.36 -7.06 -0.01
C LEU A 33 -1.95 -8.46 0.26
N ARG A 34 -1.09 -9.48 0.38
CA ARG A 34 -1.53 -10.84 0.74
C ARG A 34 -2.24 -10.89 2.09
N ARG A 35 -1.75 -10.15 3.11
CA ARG A 35 -2.40 -10.08 4.43
C ARG A 35 -3.76 -9.40 4.35
N ILE A 36 -3.88 -8.30 3.60
CA ILE A 36 -5.13 -7.60 3.34
C ILE A 36 -6.15 -8.54 2.69
N ILE A 37 -5.78 -9.23 1.61
CA ILE A 37 -6.69 -10.15 0.90
C ILE A 37 -7.17 -11.27 1.83
N LYS A 38 -6.25 -11.91 2.56
CA LYS A 38 -6.59 -13.01 3.46
C LYS A 38 -7.57 -12.59 4.54
N ARG A 39 -7.33 -11.44 5.19
CA ARG A 39 -8.19 -10.93 6.26
C ARG A 39 -9.51 -10.39 5.72
N HIS A 40 -9.51 -9.67 4.59
CA HIS A 40 -10.74 -9.13 4.01
C HIS A 40 -11.69 -10.21 3.49
N ARG A 41 -11.16 -11.33 2.98
CA ARG A 41 -11.94 -12.46 2.46
C ARG A 41 -12.33 -13.50 3.50
N ASP A 42 -11.91 -13.32 4.75
CA ASP A 42 -12.08 -14.30 5.83
C ASP A 42 -11.63 -15.72 5.44
N ILE A 43 -10.44 -15.81 4.82
CA ILE A 43 -9.78 -17.08 4.48
C ILE A 43 -8.54 -17.41 5.34
N PRO A 44 -8.43 -17.02 6.62
CA PRO A 44 -7.30 -17.43 7.44
C PRO A 44 -7.31 -18.96 7.62
N GLY A 45 -6.19 -19.62 7.31
CA GLY A 45 -6.05 -21.08 7.50
C GLY A 45 -6.27 -21.95 6.26
N LEU A 46 -6.76 -21.39 5.14
CA LEU A 46 -6.74 -22.05 3.84
C LEU A 46 -5.40 -21.74 3.15
N GLY A 47 -4.43 -22.64 3.27
CA GLY A 47 -3.08 -22.48 2.72
C GLY A 47 -3.05 -22.00 1.26
N LEU A 48 -2.09 -21.14 0.92
CA LEU A 48 -1.75 -20.64 -0.43
C LEU A 48 -2.88 -20.12 -1.35
N GLN A 49 -4.13 -19.99 -0.89
CA GLN A 49 -5.28 -19.62 -1.73
C GLN A 49 -5.39 -18.13 -2.12
N VAL A 50 -4.35 -17.33 -1.86
CA VAL A 50 -4.22 -16.02 -2.52
C VAL A 50 -3.17 -16.19 -3.62
N PRO A 51 -3.55 -16.74 -4.80
CA PRO A 51 -2.62 -16.84 -5.91
C PRO A 51 -2.23 -15.42 -6.33
N HIS A 52 -0.96 -15.06 -6.07
CA HIS A 52 -0.20 -13.93 -6.61
C HIS A 52 -1.03 -12.74 -7.10
N ALA A 53 -1.92 -12.23 -6.26
CA ALA A 53 -2.74 -11.08 -6.63
C ALA A 53 -1.83 -9.85 -6.62
N THR A 54 -1.56 -9.30 -7.81
CA THR A 54 -0.80 -8.06 -7.94
C THR A 54 -1.66 -6.83 -7.65
N SER A 55 -2.98 -7.01 -7.62
CA SER A 55 -3.95 -5.96 -7.30
C SER A 55 -5.17 -6.52 -6.55
N TYR A 56 -5.77 -5.69 -5.71
CA TYR A 56 -7.01 -6.00 -5.02
C TYR A 56 -7.81 -4.74 -4.71
N SER A 57 -9.14 -4.78 -4.86
CA SER A 57 -9.99 -3.64 -4.53
C SER A 57 -10.84 -3.91 -3.28
N LEU A 58 -10.94 -2.91 -2.41
CA LEU A 58 -11.73 -2.96 -1.18
C LEU A 58 -12.19 -1.55 -0.74
N PRO A 59 -13.21 -1.45 0.13
CA PRO A 59 -13.59 -0.18 0.73
C PRO A 59 -12.46 0.42 1.57
N ARG A 60 -12.28 1.73 1.52
CA ARG A 60 -11.30 2.50 2.31
C ARG A 60 -11.42 2.24 3.82
N ALA A 61 -12.66 2.13 4.31
CA ALA A 61 -12.93 1.81 5.71
C ALA A 61 -12.40 0.41 6.08
N ALA A 62 -12.57 -0.58 5.20
CA ALA A 62 -12.04 -1.93 5.39
C ALA A 62 -10.51 -1.91 5.31
N LEU A 63 -9.92 -1.18 4.36
CA LEU A 63 -8.48 -1.02 4.26
C LEU A 63 -7.89 -0.47 5.56
N GLY A 64 -8.47 0.61 6.10
CA GLY A 64 -8.03 1.23 7.36
C GLY A 64 -8.07 0.30 8.57
N ALA A 65 -8.98 -0.68 8.59
CA ALA A 65 -9.04 -1.68 9.66
C ALA A 65 -8.01 -2.81 9.50
N LEU A 66 -7.39 -2.94 8.32
CA LEU A 66 -6.51 -4.07 7.95
C LEU A 66 -5.02 -3.73 7.90
N VAL A 67 -4.69 -2.44 7.82
CA VAL A 67 -3.31 -1.92 7.73
C VAL A 67 -2.84 -1.37 9.08
N GLU A 68 -1.55 -1.51 9.33
CA GLU A 68 -0.85 -0.96 10.48
C GLU A 68 -0.31 0.45 10.14
N PRO A 69 -0.05 1.30 11.15
CA PRO A 69 0.56 2.62 10.92
C PRO A 69 1.88 2.49 10.15
N GLY A 70 2.04 3.27 9.08
CA GLY A 70 3.24 3.27 8.23
C GLY A 70 3.26 2.23 7.11
N GLU A 71 2.24 1.36 7.00
CA GLU A 71 2.14 0.42 5.87
C GLU A 71 1.51 1.03 4.62
N LEU A 72 0.87 2.19 4.76
CA LEU A 72 0.42 3.01 3.65
C LEU A 72 1.35 4.21 3.50
N PRO A 73 1.81 4.51 2.27
CA PRO A 73 2.72 5.62 2.03
C PRO A 73 2.06 7.00 2.14
N GLY A 74 0.72 7.06 2.27
CA GLY A 74 -0.04 8.30 2.32
C GLY A 74 -1.22 8.24 3.29
N ALA A 75 -1.88 9.39 3.45
CA ALA A 75 -2.98 9.53 4.38
C ALA A 75 -4.26 8.86 3.84
N LEU A 76 -4.79 7.89 4.58
CA LEU A 76 -5.96 7.07 4.21
C LEU A 76 -7.21 7.92 3.94
N ASP A 77 -7.32 9.12 4.51
CA ASP A 77 -8.41 10.06 4.33
C ASP A 77 -8.43 10.75 2.96
N ARG A 78 -7.29 10.78 2.24
CA ARG A 78 -7.19 11.31 0.87
C ARG A 78 -7.72 10.34 -0.19
N LEU A 79 -7.91 9.07 0.16
CA LEU A 79 -8.36 8.04 -0.76
C LEU A 79 -9.89 8.06 -0.96
N PRO A 80 -10.40 7.67 -2.14
CA PRO A 80 -11.83 7.53 -2.39
C PRO A 80 -12.43 6.34 -1.61
N GLU A 81 -13.76 6.23 -1.59
CA GLU A 81 -14.48 5.18 -0.84
C GLU A 81 -14.04 3.75 -1.21
N ARG A 82 -13.69 3.52 -2.49
CA ARG A 82 -13.16 2.25 -2.98
C ARG A 82 -11.74 2.45 -3.46
N VAL A 83 -10.82 1.64 -2.94
CA VAL A 83 -9.38 1.77 -3.16
C VAL A 83 -8.87 0.54 -3.91
N ALA A 84 -7.95 0.75 -4.86
CA ALA A 84 -7.13 -0.32 -5.43
C ALA A 84 -5.81 -0.42 -4.67
N VAL A 85 -5.51 -1.57 -4.10
CA VAL A 85 -4.24 -1.87 -3.45
C VAL A 85 -3.40 -2.69 -4.43
N LEU A 86 -2.23 -2.17 -4.78
CA LEU A 86 -1.33 -2.74 -5.77
C LEU A 86 -0.02 -3.17 -5.10
N THR A 87 0.65 -4.15 -5.68
CA THR A 87 2.06 -4.43 -5.43
C THR A 87 2.83 -4.25 -6.74
N GLY A 88 4.09 -3.86 -6.63
CA GLY A 88 4.97 -3.62 -7.77
C GLY A 88 6.31 -3.09 -7.29
N ASP A 89 7.26 -2.96 -8.20
CA ASP A 89 8.52 -2.31 -7.93
C ASP A 89 8.34 -0.79 -8.09
N ARG A 90 8.70 -0.04 -7.06
CA ARG A 90 8.56 1.43 -7.07
C ARG A 90 9.54 2.07 -8.06
N ASP A 91 10.75 1.54 -8.15
CA ASP A 91 11.78 2.09 -9.03
C ASP A 91 11.39 1.86 -10.50
N GLU A 92 10.77 0.72 -10.81
CA GLU A 92 10.19 0.46 -12.15
C GLU A 92 9.05 1.46 -12.48
N LEU A 93 8.15 1.73 -11.52
CA LEU A 93 7.07 2.70 -11.71
C LEU A 93 7.59 4.13 -11.93
N VAL A 94 8.66 4.52 -11.24
CA VAL A 94 9.32 5.81 -11.43
C VAL A 94 10.01 5.88 -12.80
N ALA A 95 10.62 4.78 -13.24
CA ALA A 95 11.32 4.71 -14.52
C ALA A 95 10.37 4.81 -15.73
N GLY A 96 9.09 4.43 -15.55
CA GLY A 96 8.07 4.50 -16.61
C GLY A 96 8.37 3.56 -17.78
N GLU A 97 9.06 2.45 -17.52
CA GLU A 97 9.42 1.46 -18.54
C GLU A 97 8.19 0.54 -18.80
N ASP A 98 7.72 0.51 -20.06
CA ASP A 98 6.60 -0.29 -20.57
C ASP A 98 6.96 -1.77 -20.84
#